data_AF-A0A661DD79-F1
#
_entry.id   AF-A0A661DD79-F1
#
_cell.length_a   1.000
_cell.length_b   1.000
_cell.length_c   1.000
_cell.angle_alpha   90.00
_cell.angle_beta   90.00
_cell.angle_gamma   90.00
#
_symmetry.space_group_name_H-M   'P 1'
#
loop_
_entity.id
_entity.type
_entity.pdbx_description
1 polymer ?
#
loop_
_entity_poly.entity_id
_entity_poly.type
_entity_poly.pdbx_seq_one_letter_code
_entity_poly.pdbx_strand_id
1 'polypeptide(L)'
;MKEGVKVRVKNQGSQAHKTGPKRPKYQAPQPEHSETKTNLEDEQIHANHVEAFNSTLRRRVSAVQSKTNTYAKDKSFLQTRLDAKRVLHNFVRPHFSLNQVPAVILGGIF
;
A
#
# COMPACT_ATOMS: atom_id res chain seq x y z
N MET A 1 18.81 19.02 4.07
CA MET A 1 19.44 18.77 5.40
C MET A 1 20.86 19.32 5.36
N LYS A 2 21.40 19.86 6.45
CA LYS A 2 22.81 20.29 6.47
C LYS A 2 23.72 19.07 6.22
N GLU A 3 24.73 19.22 5.37
CA GLU A 3 25.74 18.18 5.15
C GLU A 3 26.37 17.77 6.49
N GLY A 4 26.47 16.45 6.72
CA GLY A 4 27.03 15.88 7.96
C GLY A 4 26.02 15.59 9.09
N VAL A 5 24.73 15.89 8.95
CA VAL A 5 23.72 15.60 9.99
C VAL A 5 23.11 14.21 9.83
N LYS A 6 23.33 13.31 10.79
CA LYS A 6 22.67 12.00 10.87
C LYS A 6 21.34 12.11 11.62
N VAL A 7 20.23 11.90 10.92
CA VAL A 7 18.88 11.88 11.51
C VAL A 7 18.53 10.46 11.98
N ARG A 8 17.93 10.35 13.16
CA ARG A 8 17.39 9.09 13.71
C ARG A 8 15.93 9.29 14.08
N VAL A 9 15.08 8.34 13.71
CA VAL A 9 13.66 8.34 14.09
C VAL A 9 13.51 7.72 15.47
N LYS A 10 12.87 8.44 16.39
CA LYS A 10 12.54 7.92 17.71
C LYS A 10 11.28 7.06 17.61
N ASN A 11 11.40 5.79 17.98
CA ASN A 11 10.24 4.90 18.08
C ASN A 11 9.44 5.26 19.34
N GLN A 12 8.31 5.95 19.14
CA GLN A 12 7.37 6.30 20.20
C GLN A 12 6.19 5.31 20.20
N GLY A 13 5.66 5.03 21.40
CA GLY A 13 4.53 4.11 21.60
C GLY A 13 4.89 2.90 22.46
N SER A 14 3.89 2.42 23.21
CA SER A 14 4.03 1.22 24.05
C SER A 14 3.98 -0.05 23.20
N GLN A 15 4.94 -0.94 23.42
CA GLN A 15 4.98 -2.26 22.79
C GLN A 15 4.41 -3.37 23.70
N ALA A 16 3.88 -3.03 24.89
CA ALA A 16 3.49 -4.00 25.92
C ALA A 16 2.54 -5.11 25.42
N HIS A 17 1.65 -4.78 24.47
CA HIS A 17 0.67 -5.72 23.91
C HIS A 17 0.95 -6.11 22.45
N LYS A 18 2.15 -5.83 21.93
CA LYS A 18 2.51 -6.14 20.54
C LYS A 18 3.42 -7.36 20.54
N THR A 19 3.03 -8.38 19.78
CA THR A 19 3.82 -9.60 19.59
C THR A 19 5.15 -9.29 18.89
N GLY A 20 6.25 -9.84 19.41
CA GLY A 20 7.58 -9.77 18.80
C GLY A 20 8.66 -9.06 19.64
N PRO A 21 9.92 -9.07 19.18
CA PRO A 21 11.05 -8.48 19.90
C PRO A 21 10.90 -6.98 20.16
N LYS A 22 11.43 -6.51 21.30
CA LYS A 22 11.40 -5.09 21.67
C LYS A 22 12.10 -4.23 20.60
N ARG A 23 11.40 -3.24 20.06
CA ARG A 23 11.92 -2.31 19.05
C ARG A 23 13.01 -1.42 19.68
N PRO A 24 14.09 -1.10 18.95
CA PRO A 24 15.10 -0.16 19.43
C PRO A 24 14.48 1.24 19.62
N LYS A 25 14.93 1.98 20.64
CA LYS A 25 14.41 3.33 20.98
C LYS A 25 14.60 4.35 19.84
N TYR A 26 15.66 4.18 19.06
CA TYR A 26 15.99 5.03 17.91
C TYR A 26 16.40 4.15 16.73
N GLN A 27 15.82 4.39 15.56
CA GLN A 27 16.11 3.68 14.32
C GLN A 27 16.59 4.67 13.25
N ALA A 28 17.58 4.29 12.46
CA ALA A 28 17.95 5.08 11.28
C ALA A 28 16.80 5.01 10.27
N PRO A 29 16.44 6.11 9.60
CA PRO A 29 15.60 6.04 8.41
C PRO A 29 16.22 5.01 7.45
N GLN A 30 15.42 4.09 6.92
CA GLN A 30 15.87 3.28 5.81
C GLN A 30 16.23 4.23 4.67
N PRO A 31 17.43 4.12 4.08
CA PRO A 31 17.76 4.92 2.91
C PRO A 31 16.74 4.61 1.82
N GLU A 32 16.20 5.65 1.19
CA GLU A 32 15.36 5.47 0.01
C GLU A 32 16.19 4.75 -1.07
N HIS A 33 15.53 3.91 -1.86
CA HIS A 33 16.19 3.24 -2.98
C HIS A 33 16.72 4.30 -3.95
N SER A 34 17.95 4.14 -4.43
CA SER A 34 18.62 5.12 -5.30
C SER A 34 17.87 5.40 -6.61
N GLU A 35 17.01 4.49 -7.05
CA GLU A 35 16.19 4.67 -8.25
C GLU A 35 14.84 5.35 -7.97
N THR A 36 14.47 5.55 -6.69
CA THR A 36 13.22 6.22 -6.34
C THR A 36 13.42 7.73 -6.44
N LYS A 37 12.66 8.38 -7.32
CA LYS A 37 12.61 9.85 -7.40
C LYS A 37 12.02 10.40 -6.09
N THR A 38 12.85 10.99 -5.25
CA THR A 38 12.46 11.58 -3.96
C THR A 38 11.66 12.87 -4.12
N ASN A 39 11.85 13.59 -5.23
CA ASN A 39 11.13 14.83 -5.52
C ASN A 39 9.99 14.54 -6.50
N LEU A 40 8.79 14.35 -5.96
CA LEU A 40 7.55 14.32 -6.72
C LEU A 40 6.87 15.67 -6.51
N GLU A 41 6.42 16.29 -7.60
CA GLU A 41 5.58 17.49 -7.50
C GLU A 41 4.28 17.13 -6.77
N ASP A 42 3.78 18.02 -5.90
CA ASP A 42 2.57 17.77 -5.09
C ASP A 42 1.37 17.36 -5.96
N GLU A 43 1.31 17.87 -7.19
CA GLU A 43 0.29 17.55 -8.20
C GLU A 43 0.28 16.07 -8.62
N GLN A 44 1.41 15.37 -8.50
CA GLN A 44 1.55 13.94 -8.79
C GLN A 44 1.12 13.05 -7.60
N ILE A 45 0.92 13.65 -6.41
CA ILE A 45 0.54 12.92 -5.19
C ILE A 45 -0.98 12.81 -5.12
N HIS A 46 -1.54 11.81 -5.81
CA HIS A 46 -2.97 11.53 -5.78
C HIS A 46 -3.39 10.70 -4.56
N ALA A 47 -3.12 11.20 -3.35
CA ALA A 47 -3.42 10.51 -2.09
C ALA A 47 -4.91 10.15 -1.96
N ASN A 48 -5.81 11.08 -2.32
CA ASN A 48 -7.26 10.85 -2.29
C ASN A 48 -7.69 9.69 -3.19
N HIS A 49 -7.05 9.53 -4.35
CA HIS A 49 -7.36 8.45 -5.29
C HIS A 49 -6.93 7.09 -4.71
N VAL A 50 -5.73 7.02 -4.14
CA VAL A 50 -5.21 5.80 -3.50
C VAL A 50 -6.05 5.40 -2.30
N GLU A 51 -6.44 6.35 -1.45
CA GLU A 51 -7.31 6.08 -0.30
C GLU A 51 -8.72 5.64 -0.73
N ALA A 52 -9.30 6.28 -1.76
CA ALA A 52 -10.56 5.85 -2.32
C ALA A 52 -10.47 4.41 -2.84
N PHE A 53 -9.43 4.07 -3.60
CA PHE A 53 -9.23 2.71 -4.07
C PHE A 53 -9.06 1.70 -2.92
N ASN A 54 -8.20 2.00 -1.95
CA ASN A 54 -7.97 1.14 -0.78
C ASN A 54 -9.24 0.94 0.06
N SER A 55 -10.05 1.98 0.23
CA SER A 55 -11.33 1.87 0.95
C SER A 55 -12.31 0.95 0.22
N THR A 56 -12.39 1.03 -1.11
CA THR A 56 -13.26 0.15 -1.90
C THR A 56 -12.79 -1.30 -1.87
N LEU A 57 -11.47 -1.54 -1.89
CA LEU A 57 -10.89 -2.89 -1.73
C LEU A 57 -11.27 -3.49 -0.39
N ARG A 58 -11.06 -2.76 0.71
CA ARG A 58 -11.42 -3.21 2.06
C ARG A 58 -12.92 -3.53 2.16
N ARG A 59 -13.78 -2.68 1.60
CA ARG A 59 -15.23 -2.92 1.57
C ARG A 59 -15.58 -4.21 0.82
N ARG A 60 -14.98 -4.45 -0.35
CA ARG A 60 -15.25 -5.63 -1.19
C ARG A 60 -14.70 -6.93 -0.59
N VAL A 61 -13.66 -6.85 0.22
CA VAL A 61 -13.01 -8.01 0.84
C VAL A 61 -13.46 -8.22 2.30
N SER A 62 -14.34 -7.36 2.82
CA SER A 62 -14.86 -7.41 4.19
C SER A 62 -15.35 -8.80 4.63
N ALA A 63 -16.05 -9.52 3.76
CA ALA A 63 -16.56 -10.87 4.04
C ALA A 63 -15.45 -11.92 4.30
N VAL A 64 -14.24 -11.71 3.76
CA VAL A 64 -13.05 -12.55 4.02
C VAL A 64 -12.30 -12.11 5.27
N GLN A 65 -12.67 -10.97 5.86
CA GLN A 65 -12.05 -10.48 7.10
C GLN A 65 -12.94 -10.75 8.31
N SER A 66 -14.21 -11.12 8.11
CA SER A 66 -15.16 -11.43 9.18
C SER A 66 -14.82 -12.74 9.90
N LYS A 67 -14.73 -12.71 11.23
CA LYS A 67 -14.44 -13.89 12.08
C LYS A 67 -15.42 -15.05 11.91
N THR A 68 -16.61 -14.78 11.39
CA THR A 68 -17.70 -15.74 11.17
C THR A 68 -17.55 -16.54 9.88
N ASN A 69 -16.64 -16.15 8.98
CA ASN A 69 -16.40 -16.87 7.73
C ASN A 69 -15.30 -17.92 7.92
N THR A 70 -15.60 -19.17 7.56
CA THR A 70 -14.66 -20.31 7.60
C THR A 70 -13.33 -20.01 6.90
N TYR A 71 -13.36 -19.23 5.82
CA TYR A 71 -12.20 -18.90 5.00
C TYR A 71 -11.49 -17.60 5.42
N ALA A 72 -11.95 -16.90 6.46
CA ALA A 72 -11.42 -15.59 6.82
C ALA A 72 -10.02 -15.61 7.45
N LYS A 73 -9.52 -16.79 7.84
CA LYS A 73 -8.21 -16.96 8.46
C LYS A 73 -7.14 -17.43 7.47
N ASP A 74 -7.53 -17.75 6.25
CA ASP A 74 -6.60 -18.21 5.23
C ASP A 74 -6.00 -17.02 4.49
N LYS A 75 -4.71 -16.78 4.73
CA LYS A 75 -3.94 -15.71 4.08
C LYS A 75 -3.86 -15.92 2.57
N SER A 76 -3.79 -17.18 2.11
CA SER A 76 -3.70 -17.49 0.68
C SER A 76 -4.98 -17.05 -0.04
N PHE A 77 -6.14 -17.40 0.52
CA PHE A 77 -7.44 -17.02 0.00
C PHE A 77 -7.66 -15.50 -0.01
N LEU A 78 -7.24 -14.81 1.06
CA LEU A 78 -7.28 -13.34 1.11
C LEU A 78 -6.42 -12.72 0.00
N GLN A 79 -5.19 -13.21 -0.18
CA GLN A 79 -4.27 -12.72 -1.21
C GLN A 79 -4.85 -12.95 -2.61
N THR A 80 -5.37 -14.14 -2.91
CA THR A 80 -6.01 -14.44 -4.20
C THR A 80 -7.17 -13.49 -4.50
N ARG A 81 -8.00 -13.17 -3.50
CA ARG A 81 -9.10 -12.19 -3.67
C ARG A 81 -8.58 -10.78 -3.94
N LEU A 82 -7.52 -10.36 -3.25
CA LEU A 82 -6.90 -9.05 -3.47
C LEU A 82 -6.28 -8.97 -4.87
N ASP A 83 -5.56 -10.02 -5.28
CA ASP A 83 -4.92 -10.12 -6.60
C ASP A 83 -5.96 -10.07 -7.71
N ALA A 84 -7.06 -10.83 -7.59
CA ALA A 84 -8.16 -10.79 -8.56
C ALA A 84 -8.78 -9.40 -8.70
N LYS A 85 -8.94 -8.66 -7.58
CA LYS A 85 -9.44 -7.28 -7.63
C LYS A 85 -8.43 -6.32 -8.25
N ARG A 86 -7.14 -6.53 -8.01
CA ARG A 86 -6.06 -5.73 -8.60
C ARG A 86 -5.96 -5.96 -10.11
N VAL A 87 -6.06 -7.21 -10.56
CA VAL A 87 -6.09 -7.57 -12.00
C VAL A 87 -7.31 -6.96 -12.68
N LEU A 88 -8.49 -7.11 -12.07
CA LEU A 88 -9.72 -6.52 -12.61
C LEU A 88 -9.61 -5.00 -12.78
N HIS A 89 -9.04 -4.30 -11.79
CA HIS A 89 -8.87 -2.85 -11.85
C HIS A 89 -7.82 -2.42 -12.86
N ASN A 90 -6.70 -3.14 -12.93
CA ASN A 90 -5.55 -2.74 -13.75
C ASN A 90 -5.62 -3.19 -15.21
N PHE A 91 -6.34 -4.28 -15.51
CA PHE A 91 -6.30 -4.93 -16.85
C PHE A 91 -7.67 -5.14 -17.51
N VAL A 92 -8.76 -5.23 -16.74
CA VAL A 92 -10.07 -5.57 -17.32
C VAL A 92 -11.01 -4.37 -17.37
N ARG A 93 -11.05 -3.55 -16.32
CA ARG A 93 -12.04 -2.48 -16.19
C ARG A 93 -11.48 -1.16 -16.75
N PRO A 94 -11.97 -0.66 -17.89
CA PRO A 94 -11.55 0.65 -18.38
C PRO A 94 -11.98 1.75 -17.41
N HIS A 95 -11.16 2.80 -17.32
CA HIS A 95 -11.47 3.99 -16.57
C HIS A 95 -12.63 4.74 -17.24
N PHE A 96 -13.62 5.15 -16.45
CA PHE A 96 -14.85 5.76 -16.95
C PHE A 96 -14.61 7.00 -17.83
N SER A 97 -13.64 7.84 -17.47
CA SER A 97 -13.37 9.08 -18.23
C SER A 97 -12.45 8.89 -19.44
N LEU A 98 -11.60 7.86 -19.44
CA LEU A 98 -10.55 7.69 -20.45
C LEU A 98 -10.84 6.52 -21.40
N ASN A 99 -11.84 5.68 -21.09
CA ASN A 99 -12.17 4.43 -21.76
C ASN A 99 -10.98 3.47 -21.98
N GLN A 100 -9.87 3.71 -21.28
CA GLN A 100 -8.66 2.92 -21.29
C GLN A 100 -8.42 2.33 -19.91
N VAL A 101 -7.70 1.23 -19.87
CA VAL A 101 -7.43 0.51 -18.64
C VAL A 101 -6.19 1.12 -17.94
N PRO A 102 -6.16 1.23 -16.59
CA PRO A 102 -5.03 1.83 -15.87
C PRO A 102 -3.63 1.34 -16.26
N ALA A 103 -3.44 0.05 -16.57
CA ALA A 103 -2.12 -0.45 -16.99
C ALA A 103 -1.63 0.14 -18.32
N VAL A 104 -2.55 0.42 -19.26
CA VAL A 104 -2.24 1.04 -20.56
C VAL A 104 -1.78 2.48 -20.36
N ILE A 105 -2.44 3.21 -19.45
CA ILE A 105 -2.11 4.60 -19.12
C ILE A 105 -0.73 4.71 -18.45
N LEU A 106 -0.38 3.72 -17.62
CA LEU A 106 0.92 3.65 -16.94
C LEU A 106 2.08 3.25 -17.87
N GLY A 107 1.83 2.98 -19.16
CA GLY A 107 2.87 2.58 -20.11
C GLY A 107 3.31 1.12 -19.96
N GLY A 108 2.50 0.27 -19.32
CA GLY A 108 2.75 -1.17 -19.26
C GLY A 108 2.60 -1.78 -20.66
N ILE A 109 3.73 -2.07 -21.29
CA ILE A 109 3.80 -2.79 -22.56
C ILE A 109 3.30 -4.23 -22.33
N PHE A 110 2.40 -4.69 -23.20
CA PHE A 110 1.93 -6.08 -23.26
C PHE A 110 3.05 -7.05 -23.64
#